data_AF-S3B715-F1
#
_entry.id   AF-S3B715-F1
#
_cell.length_a   1.000
_cell.length_b   1.000
_cell.length_c   1.000
_cell.angle_alpha   90.00
_cell.angle_beta   90.00
_cell.angle_gamma   90.00
#
_symmetry.space_group_name_H-M   'P 1'
#
loop_
_entity.id
_entity.type
_entity.pdbx_description
1 polymer ?
#
loop_
_entity_poly.entity_id
_entity_poly.type
_entity_poly.pdbx_seq_one_letter_code
_entity_poly.pdbx_strand_id
1 'polypeptide(L)'
;MGVILIGMPGIEKRLARYPQLYSRVGFAHEYRSLRSDELTAVVTQRLPAPDPGDSGLAHTAALAAIVRATNGNFRLADRLVTQIRRVLDINGHTHLTPEAVDAAQEALLIGH
;
A
#
# COMPACT_ATOMS: atom_id res chain seq x y z
N MET A 1 10.82 29.91 -11.45
CA MET A 1 9.64 29.03 -11.29
C MET A 1 10.06 27.61 -11.59
N GLY A 2 9.92 26.70 -10.63
CA GLY A 2 10.16 25.26 -10.83
C GLY A 2 8.84 24.50 -10.78
N VAL A 3 8.80 23.32 -11.40
CA VAL A 3 7.64 22.42 -11.38
C VAL A 3 8.10 21.08 -10.82
N ILE A 4 7.35 20.52 -9.88
CA ILE A 4 7.55 19.16 -9.39
C ILE A 4 6.50 18.27 -10.04
N LEU A 5 6.94 17.23 -10.73
CA LEU A 5 6.09 16.26 -11.39
C LEU A 5 6.14 14.95 -10.59
N ILE A 6 5.02 14.58 -9.96
CA ILE A 6 4.84 13.30 -9.25
C ILE A 6 3.85 12.48 -10.07
N GLY A 7 4.24 11.30 -10.56
CA GLY A 7 3.40 10.59 -11.50
C GLY A 7 3.83 9.16 -11.80
N MET A 8 3.09 8.56 -12.75
CA MET A 8 3.10 7.15 -13.10
C MET A 8 4.48 6.60 -13.50
N PRO A 9 4.72 5.29 -13.31
CA PRO A 9 5.91 4.60 -13.80
C PRO A 9 6.16 4.91 -15.29
N GLY A 10 7.39 5.28 -15.63
CA GLY A 10 7.77 5.60 -17.00
C GLY A 10 7.44 7.02 -17.47
N ILE A 11 7.08 7.95 -16.58
CA ILE A 11 7.00 9.39 -16.91
C ILE A 11 8.30 9.91 -17.54
N GLU A 12 9.45 9.38 -17.10
CA GLU A 12 10.78 9.67 -17.66
C GLU A 12 10.85 9.33 -19.16
N LYS A 13 10.34 8.18 -19.58
CA LYS A 13 10.31 7.78 -21.00
C LYS A 13 9.44 8.71 -21.85
N ARG A 14 8.40 9.30 -21.25
CA ARG A 14 7.54 10.29 -21.92
C ARG A 14 8.24 11.65 -22.00
N LEU A 15 8.96 12.05 -20.94
CA LEU A 15 9.75 13.28 -20.90
C LEU A 15 10.96 13.24 -21.83
N ALA A 16 11.59 12.10 -22.00
CA ALA A 16 12.70 11.90 -22.94
C ALA A 16 12.31 12.22 -24.40
N ARG A 17 11.01 12.20 -24.74
CA ARG A 17 10.50 12.61 -26.06
C ARG A 17 10.44 14.13 -26.25
N TYR A 18 10.68 14.92 -25.19
CA TYR A 18 10.68 16.38 -25.19
C TYR A 18 12.04 16.92 -24.71
N PRO A 19 13.04 17.03 -25.61
CA PRO A 19 14.43 17.32 -25.23
C PRO A 19 14.62 18.62 -24.44
N GLN A 20 13.83 19.65 -24.75
CA GLN A 20 13.88 20.97 -24.12
C GLN A 20 13.41 20.96 -22.65
N LEU A 21 12.54 20.01 -22.31
CA LEU A 21 12.02 19.83 -20.96
C LEU A 21 12.90 18.86 -20.18
N TYR A 22 13.36 17.78 -20.82
CA TYR A 22 14.26 16.80 -20.22
C TYR A 22 15.59 17.42 -19.78
N SER A 23 16.16 18.34 -20.58
CA SER A 23 17.38 19.07 -20.22
C SER A 23 17.25 19.98 -19.00
N ARG A 24 16.02 20.27 -18.56
CA ARG A 24 15.71 21.12 -17.40
C ARG A 24 15.38 20.31 -16.14
N VAL A 25 15.48 18.99 -16.20
CA VAL A 25 15.29 18.12 -15.02
C VAL A 25 16.54 18.19 -14.16
N GLY A 26 16.49 18.96 -13.07
CA GLY A 26 17.59 19.06 -12.10
C GLY A 26 17.66 17.91 -11.09
N PHE A 27 16.57 17.17 -10.92
CA PHE A 27 16.48 16.04 -10.00
C PHE A 27 15.41 15.06 -10.47
N ALA A 28 15.73 13.77 -10.42
CA ALA A 28 14.79 12.69 -10.68
C ALA A 28 14.97 11.62 -9.60
N HIS A 29 13.86 11.15 -9.03
CA HIS A 29 13.86 10.09 -8.04
C HIS A 29 12.84 9.03 -8.41
N GLU A 30 13.30 7.79 -8.53
CA GLU A 30 12.45 6.64 -8.73
C GLU A 30 12.16 5.97 -7.38
N TYR A 31 10.88 5.95 -7.01
CA TYR A 31 10.43 5.18 -5.86
C TYR A 31 10.44 3.68 -6.21
N ARG A 32 11.18 2.91 -5.43
CA ARG A 32 11.21 1.45 -5.55
C ARG A 32 10.07 0.82 -4.75
N SER A 33 9.71 -0.41 -5.10
CA SER A 33 8.82 -1.21 -4.26
C SER A 33 9.39 -1.34 -2.85
N LEU A 34 8.51 -1.29 -1.86
CA LEU A 34 8.90 -1.45 -0.46
C LEU A 34 9.41 -2.87 -0.23
N ARG A 35 10.46 -3.01 0.57
CA ARG A 35 10.86 -4.29 1.13
C ARG A 35 9.80 -4.78 2.12
N SER A 36 9.78 -6.08 2.40
CA SER A 36 8.76 -6.67 3.28
C SER A 36 8.75 -6.07 4.69
N ASP A 37 9.91 -5.70 5.22
CA ASP A 37 10.09 -5.04 6.51
C ASP A 37 9.60 -3.58 6.50
N GLU A 38 9.95 -2.82 5.46
CA GLU A 38 9.47 -1.44 5.26
C GLU A 38 7.94 -1.41 5.10
N LEU A 39 7.40 -2.33 4.30
CA LEU A 39 5.97 -2.47 4.10
C LEU A 39 5.26 -2.82 5.41
N THR A 40 5.81 -3.76 6.17
CA THR A 40 5.29 -4.13 7.49
C THR A 40 5.19 -2.92 8.39
N ALA A 41 6.28 -2.13 8.53
CA ALA A 41 6.28 -0.93 9.37
C ALA A 41 5.20 0.07 8.97
N VAL A 42 5.05 0.33 7.67
CA VAL A 42 4.05 1.27 7.14
C VAL A 42 2.62 0.77 7.36
N VAL A 43 2.39 -0.52 7.14
CA VAL A 43 1.07 -1.14 7.28
C VAL A 43 0.66 -1.20 8.76
N THR A 44 1.55 -1.58 9.68
CA THR A 44 1.28 -1.59 11.13
C THR A 44 0.85 -0.23 11.65
N GLN A 45 1.48 0.86 11.20
CA GLN A 45 1.12 2.22 11.62
C GLN A 45 -0.32 2.62 11.22
N ARG A 46 -0.87 1.94 10.20
CA ARG A 46 -2.18 2.26 9.62
C ARG A 46 -3.25 1.23 10.00
N LEU A 47 -2.92 0.20 10.76
CA LEU A 47 -3.89 -0.80 11.20
C LEU A 47 -4.28 -0.55 12.67
N PRO A 48 -5.44 -1.07 13.11
CA PRO A 48 -5.78 -1.09 14.52
C PRO A 48 -4.70 -1.82 15.32
N ALA A 49 -4.54 -1.43 16.59
CA ALA A 49 -3.66 -2.15 17.50
C ALA A 49 -4.12 -3.63 17.63
N PRO A 50 -3.18 -4.56 17.91
CA PRO A 50 -3.53 -5.94 18.21
C PRO A 50 -4.57 -6.01 19.34
N ASP A 51 -5.45 -7.02 19.27
CA ASP A 51 -6.36 -7.31 20.38
C ASP A 51 -5.55 -7.70 21.62
N PRO A 52 -5.69 -6.98 22.76
CA PRO A 52 -5.01 -7.35 24.00
C PRO A 52 -5.51 -8.67 24.61
N GLY A 53 -6.69 -9.16 24.19
CA GLY A 53 -7.31 -10.41 24.64
C GLY A 53 -6.87 -11.65 23.84
N ASP A 54 -6.22 -11.45 22.69
CA ASP A 54 -5.58 -12.53 21.93
C ASP A 54 -4.05 -12.41 22.05
N SER A 55 -3.38 -13.54 21.91
CA SER A 55 -1.93 -13.70 21.78
C SER A 55 -1.28 -12.89 20.63
N GLY A 56 -2.04 -12.09 19.89
CA GLY A 56 -1.60 -11.36 18.70
C GLY A 56 -1.43 -12.23 17.46
N LEU A 57 -1.84 -13.51 17.52
CA LEU A 57 -1.74 -14.45 16.41
C LEU A 57 -2.59 -14.00 15.21
N ALA A 58 -3.84 -13.58 15.45
CA ALA A 58 -4.72 -13.11 14.37
C ALA A 58 -4.16 -11.87 13.67
N HIS A 59 -3.66 -10.90 14.46
CA HIS A 59 -3.04 -9.69 13.94
C HIS A 59 -1.79 -9.99 13.11
N THR A 60 -0.92 -10.88 13.61
CA THR A 60 0.30 -11.29 12.92
C THR A 60 0.01 -12.03 11.61
N ALA A 61 -0.97 -12.93 11.62
CA ALA A 61 -1.40 -13.67 10.43
C ALA A 61 -1.99 -12.74 9.36
N ALA A 62 -2.83 -11.79 9.77
CA ALA A 62 -3.40 -10.77 8.89
C ALA A 62 -2.32 -9.88 8.28
N LEU A 63 -1.34 -9.45 9.08
CA LEU A 63 -0.25 -8.62 8.60
C LEU A 63 0.62 -9.35 7.56
N ALA A 64 0.92 -10.62 7.83
CA ALA A 64 1.63 -11.47 6.88
C ALA A 64 0.83 -11.68 5.57
N ALA A 65 -0.50 -11.80 5.66
CA ALA A 65 -1.37 -11.89 4.48
C ALA A 65 -1.32 -10.62 3.63
N ILE A 66 -1.36 -9.43 4.24
CA ILE A 66 -1.25 -8.14 3.54
C ILE A 66 0.10 -8.01 2.83
N VAL A 67 1.20 -8.37 3.51
CA VAL A 67 2.55 -8.31 2.92
C VAL A 67 2.66 -9.22 1.69
N ARG A 68 2.16 -10.46 1.78
CA ARG A 68 2.16 -11.40 0.65
C ARG A 68 1.30 -10.92 -0.52
N ALA A 69 0.09 -10.40 -0.24
CA ALA A 69 -0.85 -9.98 -1.27
C ALA A 69 -0.37 -8.77 -2.08
N THR A 70 0.44 -7.92 -1.46
CA THR A 70 0.86 -6.64 -2.06
C THR A 70 2.27 -6.71 -2.63
N ASN A 71 3.12 -7.64 -2.17
CA ASN A 71 4.47 -7.88 -2.67
C ASN A 71 5.31 -6.59 -2.83
N GLY A 72 5.24 -5.70 -1.83
CA GLY A 72 5.95 -4.41 -1.84
C GLY A 72 5.31 -3.31 -2.67
N ASN A 73 4.19 -3.57 -3.35
CA ASN A 73 3.41 -2.55 -4.06
C ASN A 73 2.65 -1.68 -3.06
N PHE A 74 3.27 -0.57 -2.66
CA PHE A 74 2.69 0.37 -1.72
C PHE A 74 1.29 0.85 -2.11
N ARG A 75 1.04 1.11 -3.40
CA ARG A 75 -0.28 1.57 -3.87
C ARG A 75 -1.36 0.51 -3.67
N LEU A 76 -1.01 -0.75 -3.90
CA LEU A 76 -1.91 -1.86 -3.65
C LEU A 76 -2.14 -2.05 -2.15
N ALA A 77 -1.07 -1.95 -1.34
CA ALA A 77 -1.16 -2.04 0.12
C ALA A 77 -2.04 -0.95 0.73
N ASP A 78 -1.87 0.30 0.31
CA ASP A 78 -2.68 1.44 0.75
C ASP A 78 -4.18 1.24 0.45
N ARG A 79 -4.48 0.78 -0.77
CA ARG A 79 -5.85 0.45 -1.17
C ARG A 79 -6.43 -0.71 -0.37
N LEU A 80 -5.65 -1.78 -0.15
CA LEU A 80 -6.07 -2.93 0.63
C LEU A 80 -6.35 -2.55 2.09
N VAL A 81 -5.45 -1.80 2.73
CA VAL A 81 -5.66 -1.29 4.11
C VAL A 81 -6.92 -0.43 4.20
N THR A 82 -7.18 0.39 3.19
CA THR A 82 -8.43 1.19 3.11
C THR A 82 -9.67 0.30 3.04
N GLN A 83 -9.64 -0.78 2.24
CA GLN A 83 -10.76 -1.73 2.20
C GLN A 83 -10.90 -2.52 3.50
N ILE A 84 -9.80 -2.93 4.13
CA ILE A 84 -9.82 -3.61 5.44
C ILE A 84 -10.53 -2.73 6.48
N ARG A 85 -10.14 -1.46 6.61
CA ARG A 85 -10.80 -0.53 7.53
C ARG A 85 -12.29 -0.41 7.25
N ARG A 86 -12.66 -0.30 5.97
CA ARG A 86 -14.07 -0.26 5.56
C ARG A 86 -14.84 -1.54 5.95
N VAL A 87 -14.25 -2.72 5.75
CA VAL A 87 -14.86 -4.00 6.14
C VAL A 87 -15.02 -4.06 7.66
N LEU A 88 -13.99 -3.67 8.42
CA LEU A 88 -14.06 -3.62 9.89
C LEU A 88 -15.16 -2.67 10.37
N ASP A 89 -15.22 -1.46 9.84
CA ASP A 89 -16.22 -0.44 10.20
C ASP A 89 -17.65 -0.91 9.90
N ILE A 90 -17.89 -1.51 8.72
CA ILE A 90 -19.22 -2.02 8.33
C ILE A 90 -19.67 -3.14 9.26
N ASN A 91 -18.76 -4.00 9.70
CA ASN A 91 -19.08 -5.15 10.55
C ASN A 91 -18.99 -4.84 12.06
N GLY A 92 -18.60 -3.62 12.44
CA GLY A 92 -18.46 -3.23 13.85
C GLY A 92 -17.30 -3.92 14.57
N HIS A 93 -16.26 -4.33 13.84
CA HIS A 93 -15.07 -4.97 14.40
C HIS A 93 -13.97 -3.94 14.66
N THR A 94 -13.33 -4.01 15.82
CA THR A 94 -12.24 -3.10 16.23
C THR A 94 -10.84 -3.69 16.03
N HIS A 95 -10.76 -5.00 15.78
CA HIS A 95 -9.50 -5.73 15.68
C HIS A 95 -9.32 -6.33 14.29
N LEU A 96 -8.08 -6.34 13.84
CA LEU A 96 -7.69 -6.94 12.58
C LEU A 96 -7.67 -8.46 12.69
N THR A 97 -8.37 -9.13 11.78
CA THR A 97 -8.33 -10.59 11.63
C THR A 97 -7.98 -10.98 10.20
N PRO A 98 -7.49 -12.22 9.95
CA PRO A 98 -7.22 -12.71 8.60
C PRO A 98 -8.46 -12.65 7.68
N GLU A 99 -9.65 -12.93 8.22
CA GLU A 99 -10.90 -12.94 7.47
C GLU A 99 -11.28 -11.54 6.96
N ALA A 100 -10.99 -10.49 7.74
CA ALA A 100 -11.16 -9.12 7.29
C ALA A 100 -10.21 -8.74 6.13
N VAL A 101 -9.01 -9.34 6.10
CA VAL A 101 -8.08 -9.18 4.98
C VAL A 101 -8.61 -9.89 3.74
N ASP A 102 -9.08 -11.12 3.87
CA ASP A 102 -9.62 -11.90 2.76
C ASP A 102 -10.87 -11.22 2.14
N ALA A 103 -11.81 -10.78 2.98
CA ALA A 103 -12.99 -10.03 2.53
C ALA A 103 -12.59 -8.71 1.84
N ALA A 104 -11.57 -8.02 2.34
CA ALA A 104 -11.07 -6.81 1.71
C ALA A 104 -10.38 -7.07 0.37
N GLN A 105 -9.68 -8.21 0.21
CA GLN A 105 -9.10 -8.62 -1.06
C GLN A 105 -10.17 -8.94 -2.10
N GLU A 106 -11.24 -9.65 -1.71
CA GLU A 106 -12.36 -9.97 -2.59
C GLU A 106 -13.13 -8.70 -3.03
N ALA A 107 -13.36 -7.77 -2.09
CA ALA A 107 -14.02 -6.51 -2.39
C ALA A 107 -13.16 -5.54 -3.21
N LEU A 108 -11.84 -5.63 -3.05
CA LEU A 108 -10.90 -4.90 -3.87
C LEU A 108 -10.91 -5.55 -5.26
N LEU A 109 -11.71 -5.01 -6.19
CA LEU A 109 -11.59 -5.31 -7.62
C LEU A 109 -10.15 -5.02 -8.06
N ILE A 110 -9.27 -6.00 -7.91
CA ILE A 110 -8.03 -6.10 -8.67
C ILE A 110 -8.55 -6.41 -10.06
N GLY A 111 -8.74 -5.37 -10.88
CA GLY A 111 -9.10 -5.56 -12.28
C GLY A 111 -8.13 -6.60 -12.85
N HIS A 112 -8.68 -7.75 -13.25
CA HIS A 112 -7.94 -8.80 -13.93
C HIS A 112 -7.33 -8.26 -15.23
#